data_AF-A0A151QUZ4-F1
#
_entry.id   AF-A0A151QUZ4-F1
#
_cell.length_a   1.000
_cell.length_b   1.000
_cell.length_c   1.000
_cell.angle_alpha   90.00
_cell.angle_beta   90.00
_cell.angle_gamma   90.00
#
_symmetry.space_group_name_H-M   'P 1'
#
loop_
_entity.id
_entity.type
_entity.pdbx_description
1 polymer ?
#
loop_
_entity_poly.entity_id
_entity_poly.type
_entity_poly.pdbx_seq_one_letter_code
_entity_poly.pdbx_strand_id
1 'polypeptide(L)'
;SFDGTQDPSQHLTDFRAQMLICGGSMEVRCKLFMGTLKKAALDWFSGLPDRSITDFDVFSRLFMAQFAANKKKPSITSDLFDLKQQRKESLKDFLQRFNEVTLRITSLDERMAVIAFQKGLRSGAFDIALERANCQTMSEVRAFVLSHIKTEEGQISKRAAESRETRGSNKEGNKHLRPRSD
;
A
#
# COMPACT_ATOMS: atom_id res chain seq x y z
N SER A 1 17.03 -13.55 3.88
CA SER A 1 18.17 -13.59 4.83
C SER A 1 18.07 -12.38 5.74
N PHE A 2 18.65 -12.44 6.93
CA PHE A 2 18.58 -11.39 7.94
C PHE A 2 19.98 -10.92 8.30
N ASP A 3 20.26 -9.64 8.12
CA ASP A 3 21.60 -9.06 8.38
C ASP A 3 21.69 -8.21 9.64
N GLY A 4 20.60 -8.12 10.40
CA GLY A 4 20.51 -7.33 11.62
C GLY A 4 19.76 -6.02 11.46
N THR A 5 19.47 -5.54 10.24
CA THR A 5 18.83 -4.21 10.04
C THR A 5 17.32 -4.27 9.79
N GLN A 6 16.77 -5.45 9.52
CA GLN A 6 15.34 -5.64 9.27
C GLN A 6 14.55 -5.80 10.58
N ASP A 7 13.22 -5.78 10.47
CA ASP A 7 12.35 -6.12 11.60
C ASP A 7 12.51 -7.62 11.95
N PRO A 8 12.99 -7.96 13.16
CA PRO A 8 13.16 -9.36 13.57
C PRO A 8 11.82 -10.11 13.65
N SER A 9 10.71 -9.42 13.97
CA SER A 9 9.38 -10.03 14.07
C SER A 9 8.90 -10.48 12.70
N GLN A 10 9.13 -9.66 11.67
CA GLN A 10 8.76 -10.00 10.30
C GLN A 10 9.58 -11.19 9.81
N HIS A 11 10.92 -11.15 9.98
CA HIS A 11 11.80 -12.26 9.58
C HIS A 11 11.42 -13.58 10.26
N LEU A 12 11.09 -13.55 11.55
CA LEU A 12 10.65 -14.73 12.29
C LEU A 12 9.29 -15.25 11.81
N THR A 13 8.37 -14.35 11.44
CA THR A 13 7.05 -14.70 10.90
C THR A 13 7.19 -15.39 9.54
N ASP A 14 7.99 -14.80 8.64
CA ASP A 14 8.26 -15.35 7.31
C ASP A 14 8.91 -16.74 7.41
N PHE A 15 9.88 -16.90 8.30
CA PHE A 15 10.52 -18.18 8.55
C PHE A 15 9.53 -19.22 9.08
N ARG A 16 8.66 -18.86 10.04
CA ARG A 16 7.64 -19.77 10.57
C ARG A 16 6.64 -20.21 9.49
N ALA A 17 6.22 -19.29 8.63
CA ALA A 17 5.37 -19.62 7.49
C ALA A 17 6.05 -20.60 6.53
N GLN A 18 7.35 -20.42 6.24
CA GLN A 18 8.13 -21.36 5.45
C GLN A 18 8.21 -22.75 6.12
N MET A 19 8.42 -22.80 7.44
CA MET A 19 8.51 -24.07 8.18
C MET A 19 7.17 -24.81 8.29
N LEU A 20 6.05 -24.11 8.18
CA LEU A 20 4.73 -24.76 8.09
C LEU A 20 4.62 -25.63 6.82
N ILE A 21 5.26 -25.20 5.73
CA ILE A 21 5.26 -25.91 4.44
C ILE A 21 6.30 -27.04 4.44
N CYS A 22 7.52 -26.76 4.90
CA CYS A 22 8.62 -27.73 4.87
C CYS A 22 8.52 -28.81 5.96
N GLY A 23 7.80 -28.54 7.05
CA GLY A 23 7.76 -29.42 8.22
C GLY A 23 9.12 -29.52 8.93
N GLY A 24 9.32 -30.62 9.67
CA GLY A 24 10.60 -30.94 10.31
C GLY A 24 10.67 -30.69 11.81
N SER A 25 11.62 -31.37 12.45
CA SER A 25 11.86 -31.30 13.90
C SER A 25 12.37 -29.92 14.32
N MET A 26 12.32 -29.65 15.62
CA MET A 26 12.79 -28.39 16.18
C MET A 26 14.29 -28.15 15.92
N GLU A 27 15.08 -29.21 15.88
CA GLU A 27 16.50 -29.16 15.55
C GLU A 27 16.76 -28.72 14.10
N VAL A 28 15.98 -29.26 13.15
CA VAL A 28 16.06 -28.88 11.73
C VAL A 28 15.73 -27.40 11.57
N ARG A 29 14.71 -26.90 12.28
CA ARG A 29 14.34 -25.48 12.27
C ARG A 29 15.47 -24.59 12.77
N CYS A 30 16.19 -24.96 13.83
CA CYS A 30 17.37 -24.21 14.29
C CYS A 30 18.45 -24.09 13.21
N LYS A 31 18.80 -25.21 12.55
CA LYS A 31 19.82 -25.23 11.49
C LYS A 31 19.41 -24.38 10.28
N LEU A 32 18.14 -24.48 9.88
CA LEU A 32 17.59 -23.69 8.78
C LEU A 32 17.54 -22.19 9.13
N PHE A 33 17.12 -21.84 10.35
CA PHE A 33 17.07 -20.45 10.80
C PHE A 33 18.46 -19.82 10.85
N MET A 34 19.46 -20.55 11.38
CA MET A 34 20.86 -20.16 11.34
C MET A 34 21.31 -19.84 9.92
N GLY A 35 20.95 -20.68 8.93
CA GLY A 35 21.27 -20.46 7.52
C GLY A 35 20.70 -19.17 6.93
N THR A 36 19.68 -18.57 7.56
CA THR A 36 19.11 -17.29 7.13
C THR A 36 19.92 -16.07 7.60
N LEU A 37 20.75 -16.21 8.63
CA LEU A 37 21.50 -15.12 9.25
C LEU A 37 22.71 -14.73 8.41
N LYS A 38 23.04 -13.43 8.40
CA LYS A 38 24.19 -12.83 7.69
C LYS A 38 24.80 -11.70 8.51
N LYS A 39 26.06 -11.34 8.21
CA LYS A 39 26.76 -10.18 8.80
C LYS A 39 26.63 -10.16 10.34
N ALA A 40 26.27 -9.01 10.91
CA ALA A 40 26.10 -8.80 12.35
C ALA A 40 25.16 -9.82 13.02
N ALA A 41 24.16 -10.35 12.30
CA ALA A 41 23.29 -11.39 12.84
C ALA A 41 23.97 -12.76 12.92
N LEU A 42 24.84 -13.08 11.96
CA LEU A 42 25.66 -14.29 12.03
C LEU A 42 26.77 -14.14 13.08
N ASP A 43 27.40 -12.98 13.17
CA ASP A 43 28.44 -12.69 14.17
C ASP A 43 27.89 -12.83 15.60
N TRP A 44 26.69 -12.29 15.84
CA TRP A 44 25.98 -12.49 17.11
C TRP A 44 25.75 -13.97 17.41
N PHE A 45 25.24 -14.73 16.44
CA PHE A 45 24.98 -16.16 16.62
C PHE A 45 26.28 -16.92 16.97
N SER A 46 27.38 -16.63 16.28
CA SER A 46 28.69 -17.24 16.52
C SER A 46 29.29 -16.90 17.89
N GLY A 47 28.86 -15.79 18.52
CA GLY A 47 29.28 -15.39 19.86
C GLY A 47 28.45 -15.99 21.00
N LEU A 48 27.41 -16.78 20.70
CA LEU A 48 26.59 -17.41 21.74
C LEU A 48 27.36 -18.53 22.47
N PRO A 49 27.14 -18.72 23.79
CA PRO A 49 27.74 -19.84 24.50
C PRO A 49 27.33 -21.18 23.92
N ASP A 50 28.24 -22.16 23.98
CA ASP A 50 27.95 -23.53 23.56
C ASP A 50 26.71 -24.08 24.26
N ARG A 51 25.86 -24.76 23.48
CA ARG A 51 24.61 -25.41 23.95
C ARG A 51 23.58 -24.44 24.56
N SER A 52 23.73 -23.13 24.36
CA SER A 52 22.74 -22.12 24.80
C SER A 52 21.41 -22.19 24.06
N ILE A 53 21.39 -22.77 22.86
CA ILE A 53 20.18 -23.02 22.07
C ILE A 53 19.81 -24.49 22.19
N THR A 54 18.79 -24.80 22.98
CA THR A 54 18.26 -26.17 23.14
C THR A 54 17.23 -26.53 22.08
N ASP A 55 16.52 -25.54 21.57
CA ASP A 55 15.45 -25.69 20.59
C ASP A 55 15.18 -24.34 19.88
N PHE A 56 14.24 -24.35 18.94
CA PHE A 56 13.91 -23.20 18.12
C PHE A 56 13.16 -22.12 18.90
N ASP A 57 12.43 -22.46 19.96
CA ASP A 57 11.73 -21.47 20.78
C ASP A 57 12.71 -20.68 21.64
N VAL A 58 13.74 -21.34 22.19
CA VAL A 58 14.88 -20.68 22.83
C VAL A 58 15.62 -19.79 21.82
N PHE A 59 15.93 -20.31 20.63
CA PHE A 59 16.60 -19.52 19.59
C PHE A 59 15.78 -18.28 19.22
N SER A 60 14.48 -18.45 18.98
CA SER A 60 13.56 -17.36 18.63
C SER A 60 13.54 -16.26 19.71
N ARG A 61 13.52 -16.64 20.99
CA ARG A 61 13.55 -15.68 22.10
C ARG A 61 14.86 -14.92 22.19
N LEU A 62 16.00 -15.61 22.08
CA LEU A 62 17.32 -14.97 22.08
C LEU A 62 17.48 -14.01 20.91
N PHE A 63 17.05 -14.43 19.72
CA PHE A 63 17.04 -13.60 18.52
C PHE A 63 16.18 -12.34 18.69
N MET A 64 14.95 -12.50 19.18
CA MET A 64 14.05 -11.37 19.42
C MET A 64 14.60 -10.40 20.48
N ALA A 65 15.25 -10.92 21.53
CA ALA A 65 15.87 -10.09 22.56
C ALA A 65 17.07 -9.30 22.00
N GLN A 66 17.93 -9.94 21.21
CA GLN A 66 19.11 -9.31 20.61
C GLN A 66 18.73 -8.16 19.67
N PHE A 67 17.76 -8.39 18.78
CA PHE A 67 17.40 -7.44 17.72
C PHE A 67 16.17 -6.59 18.07
N ALA A 68 15.76 -6.56 19.35
CA ALA A 68 14.56 -5.84 19.80
C ALA A 68 14.54 -4.36 19.38
N ALA A 69 15.71 -3.71 19.36
CA ALA A 69 15.85 -2.31 18.95
C ALA A 69 15.51 -2.07 17.46
N ASN A 70 15.62 -3.10 16.62
CA ASN A 70 15.33 -3.04 15.18
C ASN A 70 13.87 -3.39 14.86
N LYS A 71 13.07 -3.72 15.89
CA LYS A 71 11.63 -3.94 15.73
C LYS A 71 10.97 -2.66 15.25
N LYS A 72 10.28 -2.73 14.10
CA LYS A 72 9.53 -1.58 13.61
C LYS A 72 8.33 -1.38 14.52
N LYS A 73 8.04 -0.12 14.82
CA LYS A 73 6.81 0.23 15.53
C LYS A 73 5.62 -0.20 14.66
N PRO A 74 4.62 -0.90 15.22
CA PRO A 74 3.38 -1.18 14.50
C PRO A 74 2.76 0.14 14.02
N SER A 75 2.27 0.17 12.78
CA SER A 75 1.52 1.31 12.29
C SER A 75 0.18 1.39 13.02
N ILE A 76 -0.20 2.59 13.43
CA ILE A 76 -1.47 2.88 14.11
C ILE A 76 -2.33 3.80 13.24
N THR A 77 -3.63 3.87 13.52
CA THR A 77 -4.57 4.65 12.70
C THR A 77 -4.21 6.13 12.62
N SER A 78 -3.60 6.71 13.66
CA SER A 78 -3.16 8.12 13.62
C SER A 78 -2.04 8.38 12.59
N ASP A 79 -1.24 7.37 12.22
CA ASP A 79 -0.17 7.52 11.22
C ASP A 79 -0.74 7.84 9.82
N LEU A 80 -2.02 7.54 9.59
CA LEU A 80 -2.69 7.84 8.32
C LEU A 80 -2.84 9.36 8.08
N PHE A 81 -2.78 10.19 9.13
CA PHE A 81 -2.91 11.64 8.99
C PHE A 81 -1.71 12.29 8.29
N ASP A 82 -0.56 11.61 8.29
CA ASP A 82 0.66 12.03 7.60
C ASP A 82 0.55 11.82 6.08
N LEU A 83 -0.43 11.04 5.61
CA LEU A 83 -0.64 10.79 4.20
C LEU A 83 -1.38 11.95 3.55
N LYS A 84 -0.66 12.73 2.74
CA LYS A 84 -1.23 13.78 1.89
C LYS A 84 -1.16 13.38 0.42
N GLN A 85 -2.20 13.70 -0.33
CA GLN A 85 -2.24 13.58 -1.78
C GLN A 85 -1.29 14.61 -2.39
N GLN A 86 -0.32 14.13 -3.16
CA GLN A 86 0.70 14.99 -3.76
C GLN A 86 0.17 15.76 -4.97
N ARG A 87 0.82 16.89 -5.32
CA ARG A 87 0.35 17.78 -6.40
C ARG A 87 0.15 17.08 -7.75
N LYS A 88 0.98 16.09 -8.08
CA LYS A 88 0.95 15.33 -9.34
C LYS A 88 0.38 13.92 -9.18
N GLU A 89 -0.09 13.56 -7.99
CA GLU A 89 -0.61 12.23 -7.69
C GLU A 89 -2.11 12.18 -8.01
N SER A 90 -2.51 11.17 -8.78
CA SER A 90 -3.92 10.96 -9.09
C SER A 90 -4.69 10.49 -7.85
N LEU A 91 -6.01 10.63 -7.85
CA LEU A 91 -6.84 10.13 -6.75
C LEU A 91 -6.71 8.61 -6.58
N LYS A 92 -6.53 7.87 -7.69
CA LYS A 92 -6.32 6.43 -7.71
C LYS A 92 -5.01 6.04 -7.02
N ASP A 93 -3.93 6.73 -7.36
CA ASP A 93 -2.60 6.46 -6.78
C ASP A 93 -2.58 6.79 -5.28
N PHE A 94 -3.21 7.91 -4.90
CA PHE A 94 -3.36 8.28 -3.49
C PHE A 94 -4.15 7.22 -2.71
N LEU A 95 -5.29 6.75 -3.24
CA LEU A 95 -6.07 5.69 -2.62
C LEU A 95 -5.28 4.38 -2.49
N GLN A 96 -4.51 4.02 -3.50
CA GLN A 96 -3.66 2.83 -3.46
C GLN A 96 -2.63 2.94 -2.34
N ARG A 97 -1.89 4.05 -2.28
CA ARG A 97 -0.88 4.29 -1.24
C ARG A 97 -1.48 4.35 0.16
N PHE A 98 -2.67 4.95 0.30
CA PHE A 98 -3.39 4.95 1.57
C PHE A 98 -3.77 3.53 2.01
N ASN A 99 -4.31 2.71 1.08
CA ASN A 99 -4.66 1.32 1.38
C ASN A 99 -3.44 0.49 1.78
N GLU A 100 -2.29 0.67 1.13
CA GLU A 100 -1.04 -0.03 1.48
C GLU A 100 -0.59 0.22 2.92
N VAL A 101 -0.82 1.43 3.45
CA VAL A 101 -0.54 1.74 4.85
C VAL A 101 -1.61 1.15 5.77
N THR A 102 -2.89 1.24 5.41
CA THR A 102 -3.98 0.64 6.23
C THR A 102 -3.82 -0.86 6.42
N LEU A 103 -3.29 -1.60 5.42
CA LEU A 103 -3.05 -3.04 5.51
C LEU A 103 -2.00 -3.42 6.57
N ARG A 104 -1.17 -2.46 7.00
CA ARG A 104 -0.15 -2.67 8.05
C ARG A 104 -0.68 -2.40 9.46
N ILE A 105 -1.91 -1.90 9.58
CA ILE A 105 -2.54 -1.52 10.85
C ILE A 105 -3.41 -2.68 11.33
N THR A 106 -3.03 -3.29 12.47
CA THR A 106 -3.73 -4.47 13.01
C THR A 106 -5.14 -4.16 13.52
N SER A 107 -5.35 -2.96 14.07
CA SER A 107 -6.63 -2.53 14.63
C SER A 107 -6.98 -1.17 14.05
N LEU A 108 -7.54 -1.18 12.84
CA LEU A 108 -7.94 0.02 12.13
C LEU A 108 -9.22 0.61 12.73
N ASP A 109 -9.16 1.85 13.23
CA ASP A 109 -10.37 2.64 13.46
C ASP A 109 -10.87 3.20 12.13
N GLU A 110 -11.96 2.60 11.62
CA GLU A 110 -12.56 2.96 10.33
C GLU A 110 -12.97 4.43 10.24
N ARG A 111 -13.53 5.00 11.31
CA ARG A 111 -13.95 6.41 11.30
C ARG A 111 -12.75 7.34 11.25
N MET A 112 -11.73 7.07 12.06
CA MET A 112 -10.49 7.84 12.02
C MET A 112 -9.79 7.69 10.66
N ALA A 113 -9.82 6.52 10.04
CA ALA A 113 -9.25 6.29 8.71
C ALA A 113 -9.98 7.09 7.63
N VAL A 114 -11.32 7.16 7.65
CA VAL A 114 -12.09 8.00 6.73
C VAL A 114 -11.73 9.47 6.92
N ILE A 115 -11.69 9.95 8.17
CA ILE A 115 -11.31 11.33 8.47
C ILE A 115 -9.87 11.62 7.98
N ALA A 116 -8.93 10.71 8.24
CA ALA A 116 -7.55 10.85 7.78
C ALA A 116 -7.47 10.91 6.25
N PHE A 117 -8.23 10.06 5.55
CA PHE A 117 -8.32 10.09 4.08
C PHE A 117 -8.86 11.43 3.59
N GLN A 118 -9.98 11.91 4.15
CA GLN A 118 -10.56 13.22 3.82
C GLN A 118 -9.58 14.36 4.05
N LYS A 119 -8.87 14.38 5.18
CA LYS A 119 -7.84 15.38 5.51
C LYS A 119 -6.55 15.21 4.71
N GLY A 120 -6.38 14.09 4.03
CA GLY A 120 -5.26 13.80 3.15
C GLY A 120 -5.49 14.28 1.72
N LEU A 121 -6.74 14.41 1.30
CA LEU A 121 -7.09 14.85 -0.05
C LEU A 121 -6.68 16.30 -0.34
N ARG A 122 -6.43 16.58 -1.61
CA ARG A 122 -6.31 17.96 -2.09
C ARG A 122 -7.69 18.59 -2.23
N SER A 123 -7.77 19.89 -1.96
CA SER A 123 -8.99 20.67 -2.20
C SER A 123 -9.39 20.66 -3.68
N GLY A 124 -10.68 20.44 -3.95
CA GLY A 124 -11.22 20.30 -5.30
C GLY A 124 -12.74 20.06 -5.30
N ALA A 125 -13.23 19.35 -6.31
CA ALA A 125 -14.63 18.92 -6.35
C ALA A 125 -14.85 17.61 -5.58
N PHE A 126 -13.84 16.73 -5.57
CA PHE A 126 -13.95 15.41 -4.99
C PHE A 126 -13.95 15.41 -3.46
N ASP A 127 -13.11 16.22 -2.82
CA ASP A 127 -13.08 16.36 -1.35
C ASP A 127 -14.44 16.85 -0.81
N ILE A 128 -15.03 17.86 -1.45
CA ILE A 128 -16.37 18.36 -1.10
C ILE A 128 -17.43 17.28 -1.31
N ALA A 129 -17.35 16.55 -2.42
CA ALA A 129 -18.28 15.45 -2.72
C ALA A 129 -18.16 14.31 -1.69
N LEU A 130 -16.94 13.97 -1.27
CA LEU A 130 -16.68 12.93 -0.28
C LEU A 130 -17.15 13.34 1.13
N GLU A 131 -16.97 14.60 1.52
CA GLU A 131 -17.50 15.13 2.79
C GLU A 131 -19.03 14.99 2.84
N ARG A 132 -19.71 15.30 1.74
CA ARG A 132 -21.17 15.16 1.61
C ARG A 132 -21.65 13.72 1.57
N ALA A 133 -20.84 12.81 1.04
CA ALA A 133 -21.16 11.39 0.99
C ALA A 133 -21.24 10.76 2.40
N ASN A 134 -20.63 11.40 3.41
CA ASN A 134 -20.66 10.99 4.81
C ASN A 134 -20.31 9.50 5.03
N CYS A 135 -19.30 9.02 4.31
CA CYS A 135 -18.81 7.66 4.44
C CYS A 135 -18.39 7.37 5.89
N GLN A 136 -18.70 6.18 6.38
CA GLN A 136 -18.36 5.70 7.71
C GLN A 136 -17.24 4.64 7.67
N THR A 137 -16.98 4.07 6.50
CA THR A 137 -15.97 3.02 6.31
C THR A 137 -15.07 3.29 5.11
N MET A 138 -13.86 2.74 5.13
CA MET A 138 -12.93 2.79 4.01
C MET A 138 -13.48 2.02 2.79
N SER A 139 -14.35 1.04 2.98
CA SER A 139 -15.03 0.35 1.87
C SER A 139 -15.96 1.28 1.09
N GLU A 140 -16.72 2.11 1.79
CA GLU A 140 -17.57 3.13 1.16
C GLU A 140 -16.72 4.19 0.44
N VAL A 141 -15.63 4.65 1.07
CA VAL A 141 -14.68 5.59 0.44
C VAL A 141 -14.12 5.00 -0.86
N ARG A 142 -13.67 3.73 -0.84
CA ARG A 142 -13.17 3.03 -2.04
C ARG A 142 -14.23 2.99 -3.14
N ALA A 143 -15.45 2.58 -2.81
CA ALA A 143 -16.54 2.51 -3.79
C ALA A 143 -16.84 3.89 -4.39
N PHE A 144 -16.84 4.93 -3.56
CA PHE A 144 -17.09 6.31 -3.98
C PHE A 144 -15.98 6.84 -4.90
N VAL A 145 -14.71 6.63 -4.56
CA VAL A 145 -13.55 6.99 -5.39
C VAL A 145 -13.64 6.32 -6.76
N LEU A 146 -13.88 5.00 -6.80
CA LEU A 146 -13.95 4.24 -8.05
C LEU A 146 -15.12 4.69 -8.93
N SER A 147 -16.27 4.98 -8.33
CA SER A 147 -17.42 5.55 -9.05
C SER A 147 -17.07 6.93 -9.63
N HIS A 148 -16.38 7.77 -8.88
CA HIS A 148 -15.97 9.10 -9.33
C HIS A 148 -15.03 9.02 -10.53
N ILE A 149 -13.99 8.19 -10.45
CA ILE A 149 -13.02 7.97 -11.53
C ILE A 149 -13.74 7.50 -12.80
N LYS A 150 -14.63 6.51 -12.69
CA LYS A 150 -15.40 5.99 -13.83
C LYS A 150 -16.26 7.07 -14.49
N THR A 151 -16.90 7.93 -13.69
CA THR A 151 -17.71 9.05 -14.20
C THR A 151 -16.85 10.08 -14.92
N GLU A 152 -15.69 10.45 -14.37
CA GLU A 152 -14.77 11.41 -15.01
C GLU A 152 -14.24 10.88 -16.35
N GLU A 153 -13.82 9.61 -16.41
CA GLU A 153 -13.37 8.96 -17.64
C GLU A 153 -14.46 8.92 -18.73
N GLY A 154 -15.72 8.65 -18.33
CA GLY A 154 -16.87 8.70 -19.22
C GLY A 154 -17.13 10.10 -19.78
N GLN A 155 -17.01 11.13 -18.94
CA GLN A 155 -17.17 12.53 -19.37
C GLN A 155 -16.06 12.97 -20.33
N ILE A 156 -14.80 12.57 -20.08
CA ILE A 156 -13.68 12.85 -20.98
C ILE A 156 -13.92 12.19 -22.35
N SER A 157 -14.34 10.93 -22.35
CA SER A 157 -14.63 10.19 -23.58
C SER A 157 -15.76 10.83 -24.39
N LYS A 158 -16.84 11.25 -23.72
CA LYS A 158 -17.97 11.93 -24.35
C LYS A 158 -17.55 13.28 -24.96
N ARG A 159 -16.82 14.12 -24.21
CA ARG A 159 -16.31 15.41 -24.72
C ARG A 159 -15.37 15.22 -25.91
N ALA A 160 -14.55 14.18 -25.89
CA ALA A 160 -13.67 13.85 -27.01
C ALA A 160 -14.46 13.45 -28.26
N ALA A 161 -15.55 12.69 -28.12
CA ALA A 161 -16.44 12.32 -29.22
C ALA A 161 -17.16 13.55 -29.81
N GLU A 162 -17.77 14.39 -28.96
CA GLU A 162 -18.47 15.63 -29.37
C GLU A 162 -17.54 16.59 -30.13
N SER A 163 -16.27 16.71 -29.70
CA SER A 163 -15.26 17.54 -30.38
C SER A 163 -14.85 17.02 -31.78
N ARG A 164 -14.95 15.70 -32.01
CA ARG A 164 -14.67 15.09 -33.32
C ARG A 164 -15.82 15.30 -34.28
N GLU A 165 -17.06 15.21 -33.80
CA GLU A 165 -18.26 15.43 -34.59
C GLU A 165 -18.36 16.89 -35.07
N THR A 166 -18.15 17.87 -34.18
CA THR A 166 -18.14 19.30 -34.56
C THR A 166 -17.05 19.64 -35.58
N ARG A 167 -15.87 19.00 -35.48
CA ARG A 167 -14.76 19.21 -36.42
C ARG A 167 -14.98 18.49 -37.77
N GLY A 168 -15.79 17.44 -37.80
CA GLY A 168 -16.26 16.77 -39.02
C GLY A 168 -17.27 17.61 -39.79
N SER A 169 -18.30 18.14 -39.13
CA SER A 169 -19.34 18.98 -39.75
C SER A 169 -18.78 20.29 -40.36
N ASN A 170 -17.77 20.91 -39.73
CA ASN A 170 -17.11 22.10 -40.29
C ASN A 170 -16.31 21.83 -41.58
N LYS A 171 -15.93 20.57 -41.87
CA LYS A 171 -15.25 20.21 -43.13
C LYS A 171 -16.23 19.93 -44.28
N GLU A 172 -17.47 19.56 -43.99
CA GLU A 172 -18.50 19.34 -45.01
C GLU A 172 -19.19 20.64 -45.45
N GLY A 173 -19.41 21.58 -44.52
CA GLY A 173 -19.95 22.91 -44.85
C GLY A 173 -19.06 23.76 -45.77
N ASN A 174 -17.74 23.55 -45.75
CA ASN A 174 -16.80 24.34 -46.54
C ASN A 174 -16.55 23.81 -47.97
N LYS A 175 -17.24 22.74 -48.39
CA LYS A 175 -17.13 22.19 -49.77
C LYS A 175 -18.20 22.72 -50.73
N HIS A 176 -19.19 23.48 -50.26
CA HIS A 176 -20.33 23.92 -51.08
C HIS A 176 -20.23 25.35 -51.62
N LEU A 177 -19.11 26.06 -51.37
CA LEU A 177 -18.85 27.39 -51.92
C LEU A 177 -17.71 27.33 -52.94
N ARG A 178 -17.97 26.73 -54.11
CA ARG A 178 -17.22 27.06 -55.33
C ARG A 178 -18.16 27.85 -56.25
N PRO A 179 -17.87 29.12 -56.56
CA PRO A 179 -18.64 29.84 -57.56
C PRO A 179 -18.37 29.20 -58.93
N ARG A 180 -19.44 28.87 -59.66
CA ARG A 180 -19.37 28.63 -61.10
C ARG A 180 -19.01 29.96 -61.76
N SER A 181 -17.86 30.00 -62.42
CA SER A 181 -17.53 31.08 -63.36
C SER A 181 -18.10 30.69 -64.72
N ASP A 182 -18.83 31.64 -65.31
CA ASP A 182 -19.37 31.61 -66.68
C ASP A 182 -18.26 31.56 -67.76
#